data_AF-P0C5F3-F1
#
_entry.id   AF-P0C5F3-F1
#
_cell.length_a   1.000
_cell.length_b   1.000
_cell.length_c   1.000
_cell.angle_alpha   90.00
_cell.angle_beta   90.00
_cell.angle_gamma   90.00
#
_symmetry.space_group_name_H-M   'P 1'
#
loop_
_entity.id
_entity.type
_entity.pdbx_description
1 polymer ?
#
loop_
_entity_poly.entity_id
_entity_poly.type
_entity_poly.pdbx_seq_one_letter_code
_entity_poly.pdbx_strand_id
1 'polypeptide(L)' 'FGESCIAGRFIVPLGQQVTDQRDCALYKCVNYNKKFALETKRCATVNLKSGCKTVPGGAGAAFPSCCPMVTCK' A
#
# COMPACT_ATOMS: atom_id res chain seq x y z
N PHE A 1 -18.87 -16.39 9.47
CA PHE A 1 -17.91 -15.66 8.62
C PHE A 1 -18.25 -14.19 8.74
N GLY A 2 -17.34 -13.37 9.26
CA GLY A 2 -17.53 -11.92 9.33
C GLY A 2 -17.39 -11.27 7.96
N GLU A 3 -17.71 -9.99 7.85
CA GLU A 3 -17.56 -9.23 6.61
C GLU A 3 -16.10 -9.10 6.18
N SER A 4 -15.87 -9.05 4.88
CA SER A 4 -14.54 -8.97 4.29
C SER A 4 -14.56 -8.20 2.99
N CYS A 5 -13.42 -7.61 2.63
CA CYS A 5 -13.20 -6.97 1.35
C CYS A 5 -12.32 -7.87 0.47
N ILE A 6 -12.52 -7.83 -0.86
CA ILE A 6 -11.72 -8.60 -1.81
C ILE A 6 -10.75 -7.65 -2.52
N ALA A 7 -9.46 -7.98 -2.47
CA ALA A 7 -8.37 -7.26 -3.14
C ALA A 7 -7.61 -8.22 -4.05
N GLY A 8 -8.10 -8.42 -5.28
CA GLY A 8 -7.54 -9.42 -6.20
C GLY A 8 -7.59 -10.83 -5.60
N ARG A 9 -6.41 -11.40 -5.27
CA ARG A 9 -6.28 -12.73 -4.65
C ARG A 9 -6.47 -12.75 -3.13
N PHE A 10 -6.59 -11.58 -2.50
CA PHE A 10 -6.67 -11.48 -1.05
C PHE A 10 -8.12 -11.32 -0.59
N ILE A 11 -8.50 -12.11 0.41
CA ILE A 11 -9.68 -11.86 1.23
C ILE A 11 -9.19 -11.15 2.48
N VAL A 12 -9.65 -9.92 2.71
CA VAL A 12 -9.24 -9.06 3.82
C VAL A 12 -10.41 -8.96 4.80
N PRO A 13 -10.38 -9.65 5.95
CA PRO A 13 -11.43 -9.53 6.94
C PRO A 13 -11.59 -8.09 7.44
N LEU A 14 -12.79 -7.72 7.88
CA LEU A 14 -13.05 -6.40 8.41
C LEU A 14 -12.10 -6.04 9.57
N GLY A 15 -11.53 -4.83 9.52
CA GLY A 15 -10.55 -4.34 10.50
C GLY A 15 -9.14 -4.88 10.29
N GLN A 16 -8.96 -5.91 9.46
CA GLN A 16 -7.65 -6.46 9.12
C GLN A 16 -7.05 -5.75 7.90
N GLN A 17 -5.75 -5.99 7.72
CA GLN A 17 -4.99 -5.51 6.58
C GLN A 17 -4.06 -6.61 6.05
N VAL A 18 -3.74 -6.53 4.77
CA VAL A 18 -2.75 -7.40 4.13
C VAL A 18 -1.80 -6.58 3.27
N THR A 19 -0.54 -6.97 3.27
CA THR A 19 0.50 -6.38 2.41
C THR A 19 0.65 -7.23 1.16
N ASP A 20 0.56 -6.59 0.00
CA ASP A 20 0.94 -7.19 -1.26
C ASP A 20 2.35 -6.74 -1.64
N GLN A 21 3.32 -7.64 -1.46
CA GLN A 21 4.72 -7.39 -1.80
C GLN A 21 4.94 -7.30 -3.32
N ARG A 22 4.05 -7.90 -4.13
CA ARG A 22 4.19 -7.88 -5.60
C ARG A 22 3.81 -6.51 -6.15
N ASP A 23 2.70 -5.97 -5.67
CA ASP A 23 2.19 -4.66 -6.09
C ASP A 23 2.71 -3.49 -5.23
N CYS A 24 3.50 -3.80 -4.19
CA CYS A 24 3.91 -2.86 -3.15
C CYS A 24 2.72 -2.03 -2.62
N ALA A 25 1.70 -2.75 -2.14
CA ALA A 25 0.45 -2.17 -1.68
C ALA A 25 0.08 -2.65 -0.28
N LEU A 26 -0.68 -1.83 0.44
CA LEU A 26 -1.36 -2.21 1.68
C LEU A 26 -2.87 -2.11 1.45
N TYR A 27 -3.57 -3.22 1.68
CA TYR A 27 -5.01 -3.31 1.59
C TYR A 27 -5.59 -3.41 3.00
N LYS A 28 -6.60 -2.61 3.32
CA LYS A 28 -7.29 -2.66 4.61
C LYS A 28 -8.80 -2.62 4.39
N CYS A 29 -9.51 -3.56 5.00
CA CYS A 29 -10.97 -3.55 4.96
C CYS A 29 -11.49 -2.75 6.15
N VAL A 30 -12.23 -1.67 5.88
CA VAL A 30 -12.71 -0.73 6.90
C VAL A 30 -14.24 -0.58 6.85
N ASN A 31 -14.83 -0.24 7.99
CA ASN A 31 -16.26 0.08 8.12
C ASN A 31 -16.42 1.60 8.27
N TYR A 32 -17.10 2.21 7.29
CA TYR A 32 -17.57 3.58 7.34
C TYR A 32 -19.09 3.60 7.52
N ASN A 33 -19.57 3.81 8.75
CA ASN A 33 -21.01 3.94 9.03
C ASN A 33 -21.87 2.82 8.41
N LYS A 34 -21.52 1.55 8.69
CA LYS A 34 -22.15 0.34 8.15
C LYS A 34 -21.93 0.11 6.65
N LYS A 35 -21.03 0.85 6.02
CA LYS A 35 -20.55 0.59 4.65
C LYS A 35 -19.12 0.08 4.70
N PHE A 36 -18.87 -1.03 4.02
CA PHE A 36 -17.52 -1.60 3.96
C PHE A 36 -16.77 -1.01 2.77
N ALA A 37 -15.54 -0.57 3.00
CA ALA A 37 -14.66 -0.06 1.95
C ALA A 37 -13.29 -0.74 2.04
N LEU A 38 -12.70 -0.97 0.88
CA LEU A 38 -11.32 -1.40 0.77
C LEU A 38 -10.43 -0.16 0.63
N GLU A 39 -9.72 0.19 1.69
CA GLU A 39 -8.65 1.17 1.60
C GLU A 39 -7.43 0.54 0.95
N THR A 40 -6.87 1.23 -0.03
CA THR A 40 -5.66 0.82 -0.74
C THR A 40 -4.61 1.91 -0.61
N LYS A 41 -3.44 1.57 -0.06
CA LYS A 41 -2.26 2.43 -0.07
C LYS A 41 -1.24 1.85 -1.03
N ARG A 42 -0.74 2.68 -1.94
CA ARG A 42 0.30 2.36 -2.92
C ARG A 42 1.37 3.43 -2.87
N CYS A 43 2.53 3.13 -3.44
CA CYS A 43 3.59 4.12 -3.60
C CYS A 43 3.09 5.29 -4.46
N ALA A 44 3.27 6.50 -3.95
CA ALA A 44 2.98 7.69 -4.73
C ALA A 44 4.10 7.92 -5.77
N THR A 45 3.71 8.44 -6.93
CA THR A 45 4.69 9.00 -7.87
C THR A 45 5.27 10.27 -7.28
N VAL A 46 6.59 10.38 -7.31
CA VAL A 46 7.33 11.53 -6.78
C VAL A 46 7.88 12.36 -7.95
N ASN A 47 7.61 13.66 -7.94
CA ASN A 47 8.21 14.60 -8.88
C ASN A 47 9.57 15.05 -8.34
N LEU A 48 10.65 14.71 -9.06
CA LEU A 48 12.01 15.06 -8.66
C LEU A 48 12.28 16.54 -8.89
N LYS A 49 12.72 17.23 -7.84
CA LYS A 49 13.32 18.56 -7.96
C LYS A 49 14.78 18.44 -8.41
N SER A 50 15.34 19.52 -8.94
CA SER A 50 16.77 19.59 -9.26
C SER A 50 17.62 19.27 -8.02
N GLY A 51 18.68 18.49 -8.19
CA GLY A 51 19.53 18.01 -7.09
C GLY A 51 18.98 16.79 -6.33
N CYS A 52 17.77 16.31 -6.66
CA CYS A 52 17.19 15.11 -6.08
C CYS A 52 17.31 13.90 -7.01
N LYS A 53 17.42 12.71 -6.41
CA LYS A 53 17.39 11.43 -7.13
C LYS A 53 16.44 10.44 -6.45
N THR A 54 15.87 9.56 -7.25
CA THR A 54 15.11 8.41 -6.76
C THR A 54 16.06 7.33 -6.27
N VAL A 55 15.76 6.76 -5.11
CA VAL A 55 16.42 5.58 -4.54
C VAL A 55 15.39 4.45 -4.57
N PRO A 56 15.70 3.30 -5.20
CA PRO A 56 14.80 2.14 -5.19
C PRO A 56 14.44 1.72 -3.76
N GLY A 57 13.20 1.25 -3.57
CA GLY A 57 12.79 0.61 -2.32
C GLY A 57 13.45 -0.76 -2.14
N GLY A 58 13.25 -1.36 -0.97
CA GLY A 58 13.76 -2.70 -0.67
C GLY A 58 13.08 -3.77 -1.53
N ALA A 59 13.87 -4.56 -2.27
CA ALA A 59 13.34 -5.68 -3.04
C ALA A 59 12.66 -6.69 -2.09
N GLY A 60 11.38 -7.01 -2.34
CA GLY A 60 10.59 -7.91 -1.50
C GLY A 60 10.17 -7.34 -0.14
N ALA A 61 10.50 -6.08 0.17
CA ALA A 61 10.05 -5.44 1.39
C ALA A 61 8.52 -5.24 1.38
N ALA A 62 7.91 -5.12 2.55
CA ALA A 62 6.49 -4.77 2.66
C ALA A 62 6.28 -3.27 2.44
N PHE A 63 5.06 -2.87 2.08
CA PHE A 63 4.68 -1.46 2.05
C PHE A 63 4.84 -0.85 3.46
N PRO A 64 5.43 0.36 3.62
CA PRO A 64 5.89 1.27 2.57
C PRO A 64 7.37 1.11 2.17
N SER A 65 8.12 0.19 2.77
CA SER A 65 9.56 0.02 2.54
C SER A 65 9.93 -0.44 1.12
N CYS A 66 9.00 -1.05 0.38
CA CYS A 66 9.20 -1.36 -1.04
C CYS A 66 9.01 -0.13 -1.95
N CYS A 67 8.52 0.99 -1.43
CA CYS A 67 8.34 2.20 -2.23
C CYS A 67 9.68 2.88 -2.53
N PRO A 68 9.82 3.48 -3.73
CA PRO A 68 10.96 4.33 -4.01
C PRO A 68 10.96 5.55 -3.10
N MET A 69 12.15 5.93 -2.65
CA MET A 69 12.37 7.13 -1.83
C MET A 69 13.07 8.20 -2.65
N VAL A 70 13.02 9.45 -2.20
CA VAL A 70 13.77 10.56 -2.80
C VAL A 70 14.83 11.03 -1.82
N THR A 71 16.06 11.17 -2.31
CA THR A 71 17.13 11.84 -1.58
C THR A 71 17.59 13.05 -2.37
N CYS A 72 17.75 14.18 -1.70
CA CYS A 72 18.31 15.40 -2.28
C CYS A 72 19.65 15.68 -1.61
N LYS A 73 20.59 16.23 -2.37
CA LYS A 73 21.87 16.70 -1.85
C LYS A 73 21.85 18.21 -1.63
#